data_AF-A0A736R9N9-F1
#
_entry.id   AF-A0A736R9N9-F1
#
_cell.length_a   1.000
_cell.length_b   1.000
_cell.length_c   1.000
_cell.angle_alpha   90.00
_cell.angle_beta   90.00
_cell.angle_gamma   90.00
#
_symmetry.space_group_name_H-M   'P 1'
#
loop_
_entity.id
_entity.type
_entity.pdbx_description
1 polymer ?
#
loop_
_entity_poly.entity_id
_entity_poly.type
_entity_poly.pdbx_seq_one_letter_code
_entity_poly.pdbx_strand_id
1 'polypeptide(L)' 'MRIITRKKPAFTDLYQTGVLTRIAAVKTDTGGWRLFGVWRDQDVAVFVEAARGGIREWSGLNYLAEFVFS' A
#
# COMPACT_ATOMS: atom_id res chain seq x y z
N MET A 1 14.94 -1.02 4.00
CA MET A 1 13.61 -1.50 3.57
C MET A 1 13.72 -2.43 2.37
N ARG A 2 13.29 -3.69 2.52
CA ARG A 2 13.18 -4.67 1.42
C ARG A 2 11.83 -4.53 0.73
N ILE A 3 11.82 -4.64 -0.60
CA ILE A 3 10.59 -4.57 -1.38
C ILE A 3 10.30 -5.94 -1.99
N ILE A 4 9.09 -6.44 -1.80
CA ILE A 4 8.60 -7.67 -2.43
C ILE A 4 7.26 -7.44 -3.09
N THR A 5 6.90 -8.30 -4.03
CA THR A 5 5.60 -8.25 -4.73
C THR A 5 4.82 -9.54 -4.49
N ARG A 6 3.49 -9.41 -4.37
CA ARG A 6 2.56 -10.53 -4.16
C ARG A 6 1.31 -10.36 -5.02
N LYS A 7 0.73 -11.47 -5.44
CA LYS A 7 -0.61 -11.50 -6.07
C LYS A 7 -1.68 -11.06 -5.07
N LYS A 8 -2.82 -10.58 -5.59
CA LYS A 8 -3.95 -10.09 -4.78
C LYS A 8 -4.38 -11.05 -3.65
N PRO A 9 -4.57 -12.36 -3.87
CA PRO A 9 -5.00 -13.26 -2.79
C PRO A 9 -4.00 -13.28 -1.63
N ALA A 10 -2.72 -13.51 -1.93
CA ALA A 10 -1.67 -13.53 -0.91
C ALA A 10 -1.52 -12.18 -0.19
N PHE A 11 -1.71 -11.07 -0.90
CA PHE A 11 -1.71 -9.74 -0.27
C PHE A 11 -2.89 -9.57 0.69
N THR A 12 -4.10 -9.98 0.28
CA THR A 12 -5.31 -9.94 1.11
C THR A 12 -5.15 -10.82 2.35
N ASP A 13 -4.60 -12.02 2.22
CA ASP A 13 -4.36 -12.93 3.35
C ASP A 13 -3.41 -12.29 4.37
N LEU A 14 -2.32 -11.68 3.91
CA LEU A 14 -1.36 -10.98 4.78
C LEU A 14 -2.01 -9.77 5.48
N TYR A 15 -2.96 -9.09 4.85
CA TYR A 15 -3.71 -8.01 5.48
C TYR A 15 -4.71 -8.54 6.52
N GLN A 16 -5.51 -9.54 6.17
CA GLN A 16 -6.53 -10.12 7.05
C GLN A 16 -5.95 -10.78 8.30
N THR A 17 -4.76 -11.37 8.19
CA THR A 17 -4.01 -11.95 9.31
C THR A 17 -3.28 -10.91 10.16
N GLY A 18 -3.33 -9.63 9.77
CA GLY A 18 -2.67 -8.53 10.48
C GLY A 18 -1.16 -8.44 10.26
N VAL A 19 -0.61 -9.26 9.37
CA VAL A 19 0.81 -9.20 8.99
C VAL A 19 1.12 -7.86 8.33
N LEU A 20 0.25 -7.37 7.44
CA LEU A 20 0.33 -6.00 6.95
C LEU A 20 -0.45 -5.08 7.89
N THR A 21 0.21 -4.06 8.42
CA THR A 21 -0.39 -3.16 9.43
C THR A 21 -0.77 -1.80 8.89
N ARG A 22 -0.17 -1.39 7.77
CA ARG A 22 -0.43 -0.11 7.12
C ARG A 22 -0.52 -0.36 5.63
N ILE A 23 -1.53 0.21 4.99
CA ILE A 23 -1.76 0.10 3.55
C ILE A 23 -1.70 1.49 2.95
N ALA A 24 -0.95 1.66 1.88
CA ALA A 24 -0.80 2.93 1.19
C ALA A 24 -0.80 2.75 -0.33
N ALA A 25 -1.31 3.76 -1.03
CA ALA A 25 -1.24 3.87 -2.49
C ALA A 25 -0.23 4.96 -2.86
N VAL A 26 0.65 4.66 -3.81
CA VAL A 26 1.63 5.61 -4.34
C VAL A 26 1.43 5.81 -5.83
N LYS A 27 1.53 7.06 -6.26
CA LYS A 27 1.54 7.42 -7.68
C LYS A 27 2.94 7.13 -8.25
N THR A 28 2.99 6.48 -9.40
CA THR A 28 4.24 6.23 -10.13
C THR A 28 4.56 7.41 -11.03
N ASP A 29 5.82 7.51 -11.45
CA ASP A 29 6.28 8.56 -12.39
C ASP A 29 5.55 8.50 -13.73
N THR A 30 5.05 7.32 -14.10
CA THR A 30 4.23 7.08 -15.29
C THR A 30 2.74 7.43 -15.11
N GLY A 31 2.36 7.99 -13.95
CA GLY A 31 1.00 8.41 -13.63
C GLY A 31 0.05 7.29 -13.16
N GLY A 32 0.52 6.04 -13.14
CA GLY A 32 -0.19 4.90 -12.58
C GLY A 32 -0.20 4.91 -11.05
N TRP A 33 -1.04 4.08 -10.44
CA TRP A 33 -1.06 3.90 -8.99
C TRP A 33 -0.65 2.47 -8.62
N ARG A 34 0.10 2.34 -7.54
CA ARG A 34 0.48 1.06 -6.96
C ARG A 34 0.08 1.03 -5.49
N LEU A 35 -0.41 -0.11 -5.04
CA LEU A 35 -0.77 -0.35 -3.65
C LEU A 35 0.32 -1.20 -2.99
N PHE A 36 0.69 -0.85 -1.76
CA PHE A 36 1.56 -1.65 -0.93
C PHE A 36 1.12 -1.66 0.53
N GLY A 37 1.58 -2.66 1.26
CA GLY A 37 1.45 -2.74 2.71
C GLY A 37 2.80 -2.83 3.41
N VAL A 38 2.86 -2.40 4.66
CA VAL A 38 4.05 -2.52 5.52
C VAL A 38 3.90 -3.75 6.42
N TRP A 39 4.88 -4.65 6.36
CA TRP A 39 4.94 -5.83 7.21
C TRP A 39 5.19 -5.41 8.66
N ARG A 40 4.37 -5.90 9.58
CA ARG A 40 4.53 -5.72 11.02
C ARG A 40 5.90 -6.19 11.50
N ASP A 41 6.59 -5.35 12.25
CA ASP A 41 7.88 -5.69 12.88
C ASP A 41 8.99 -6.12 11.91
N GLN A 42 8.79 -5.90 10.60
CA GLN A 42 9.82 -6.14 9.58
C GLN A 42 9.97 -4.92 8.69
N ASP A 43 11.21 -4.65 8.27
CA ASP A 43 11.52 -3.59 7.32
C ASP A 43 11.23 -4.04 5.88
N VAL A 44 9.98 -4.43 5.61
CA VAL A 44 9.51 -4.99 4.33
C VAL A 44 8.24 -4.27 3.83
N ALA A 45 8.30 -3.75 2.60
CA ALA A 45 7.14 -3.28 1.86
C ALA A 45 6.66 -4.35 0.87
N VAL A 46 5.39 -4.71 0.94
CA VAL A 46 4.76 -5.72 0.08
C VAL A 46 3.87 -5.02 -0.93
N PHE A 47 4.23 -5.01 -2.21
CA PHE A 47 3.39 -4.50 -3.28
C PHE A 47 2.41 -5.55 -3.79
N VAL A 48 1.23 -5.13 -4.22
CA VAL A 48 0.29 -6.01 -4.91
C VAL A 48 0.47 -5.96 -6.43
N GLU A 49 0.47 -7.12 -7.08
CA GLU A 49 0.48 -7.23 -8.54
C GLU A 49 -0.84 -6.76 -9.13
N ALA A 50 -0.75 -6.02 -10.25
CA ALA A 50 -1.90 -5.64 -11.07
C ALA A 50 -3.08 -5.14 -10.22
N ALA A 51 -2.82 -4.24 -9.26
CA ALA A 51 -3.86 -3.48 -8.59
C ALA A 51 -4.74 -2.86 -9.68
N ARG A 52 -5.95 -3.40 -9.82
CA ARG A 52 -6.96 -2.96 -10.79
C ARG A 52 -8.20 -2.65 -9.98
N GLY A 53 -8.77 -1.49 -10.26
CA GLY A 53 -9.75 -0.81 -9.42
C GLY A 53 -9.25 0.61 -9.26
N GLY A 54 -10.03 1.58 -9.75
CA GLY A 54 -9.79 2.99 -9.41
C GLY A 54 -9.64 3.13 -7.91
N ILE A 55 -8.87 4.13 -7.48
CA ILE A 55 -8.70 4.47 -6.07
C ILE A 55 -10.10 4.57 -5.45
N ARG A 56 -10.46 3.65 -4.56
CA ARG A 56 -11.51 3.94 -3.57
C ARG A 56 -10.79 4.82 -2.56
N GLU A 57 -10.99 6.12 -2.65
CA GLU A 57 -10.35 7.14 -1.82
C GLU A 57 -10.44 6.74 -0.34
N TRP A 58 -9.35 6.22 0.19
CA TRP A 58 -9.06 6.27 1.60
C TRP A 58 -7.86 7.20 1.66
N SER A 59 -8.18 8.48 1.84
CA SER A 59 -7.26 9.61 2.03
C SER A 59 -5.94 9.50 1.25
N GLY A 60 -5.91 10.07 0.05
CA GLY A 60 -4.65 10.22 -0.69
C GLY A 60 -3.57 10.86 0.18
N LEU A 61 -2.30 10.50 -0.05
CA LEU A 61 -1.13 11.02 0.67
C LEU A 61 -1.10 12.55 0.80
N ASN A 62 -1.68 13.28 -0.16
CA ASN A 62 -1.86 14.73 -0.09
C ASN A 62 -2.69 15.14 1.15
N TYR A 63 -3.74 14.40 1.48
CA TYR A 63 -4.61 14.64 2.64
C TYR A 63 -3.93 14.25 3.96
N LEU A 64 -3.11 13.20 3.97
CA LEU A 64 -2.35 12.81 5.16
C LEU A 64 -1.18 13.78 5.44
N ALA A 65 -0.51 14.27 4.40
CA ALA A 65 0.53 15.30 4.54
C ALA A 65 -0.08 16.62 5.04
N GLU A 66 -1.20 17.06 4.47
CA GLU A 66 -1.94 18.23 4.99
C GLU A 66 -2.37 18.03 6.44
N PHE A 67 -2.81 16.83 6.84
CA PHE A 67 -3.22 16.52 8.22
C PHE A 67 -2.05 16.50 9.23
N VAL A 68 -0.83 16.21 8.79
CA VAL A 68 0.36 16.16 9.66
C VAL A 68 1.02 17.54 9.79
N PHE A 69 0.88 18.38 8.77
CA PHE A 69 1.40 19.76 8.77
C PHE A 69 0.36 20.82 9.22
N SER A 70 -0.87 20.41 9.57
CA SER A 70 -1.86 21.24 10.29
C SER A 70 -1.76 21.05 11.80
#